data_AF-A0AAW2HJE1-F1
#
_entry.id   AF-A0AAW2HJE1-F1
#
_cell.length_a   1.000
_cell.length_b   1.000
_cell.length_c   1.000
_cell.angle_alpha   90.00
_cell.angle_beta   90.00
_cell.angle_gamma   90.00
#
_symmetry.space_group_name_H-M   'P 1'
#
loop_
_entity.id
_entity.type
_entity.pdbx_description
1 polymer ?
#
loop_
_entity_poly.entity_id
_entity_poly.type
_entity_poly.pdbx_seq_one_letter_code
_entity_poly.pdbx_strand_id
1 'polypeptide(L)'
;MLAAEIQADLLILMSDVDGMYTKPPSQEGARLIHTYNAEMRENVQFGVTSKVGTGGMDSKVQAATWALDRGVSVVICNGMQEKAIKLILAGRKIGTFFTDSSTGTTSVEVMAENARIGSRQLLTLSPQDRANCIHILADLLLSKQSTILQANTMDLEEAKKQNLAKPLLSRLSLSPSKLKSLAAGLKQIADSSLTNVHRVLRKTRIAEGLELTQITVPIGVLLVIFESRPDALPQVAALAISTANGLLLKGGREASHSNKALMDLVKEALQAVGAPNAVSLVSTREEISDLLSMEDHIDLIIPRGSSELVRSIQEQSQHIPVLGHAEGVCHVYVDKDCDYAKALKIVRDAKCDYPAACNAMETLLIHEDLINESFFADVCAMLKKEGVKINSGPRLSKILTFGPPPAKSLKHEYGALECCIEVVKNVNEAIEHIHSYGSGHTEVIITEDRSKAEKFQREVDSACVFHNASSRFADGYRFGLGAEVGISTARIHARGPVGVEGLLTTKWVLNGEDHVASEFAEGGPRQYLHENIPF
;
A
#
# COMPACT_ATOMS: atom_id res chain seq x y z
N MET A 1 21.78 34.25 29.52
CA MET A 1 21.21 34.62 28.20
C MET A 1 19.85 35.27 28.44
N LEU A 2 19.52 36.40 27.79
CA LEU A 2 18.32 37.20 28.09
C LEU A 2 17.02 36.36 28.07
N ALA A 3 16.90 35.41 27.15
CA ALA A 3 15.72 34.54 27.02
C ALA A 3 15.35 33.78 28.30
N ALA A 4 16.34 33.32 29.08
CA ALA A 4 16.09 32.64 30.36
C ALA A 4 15.70 33.63 31.47
N GLU A 5 16.32 34.82 31.49
CA GLU A 5 15.99 35.86 32.48
C GLU A 5 14.56 36.38 32.31
N ILE A 6 14.06 36.44 31.08
CA ILE A 6 12.69 36.86 30.78
C ILE A 6 11.68 35.70 30.77
N GLN A 7 12.10 34.48 31.09
CA GLN A 7 11.27 33.27 31.05
C GLN A 7 10.52 33.09 29.72
N ALA A 8 11.23 33.26 28.59
CA ALA A 8 10.62 33.10 27.28
C ALA A 8 10.12 31.66 27.05
N ASP A 9 8.96 31.49 26.43
CA ASP A 9 8.43 30.17 26.07
C ASP A 9 9.29 29.46 25.00
N LEU A 10 9.86 30.25 24.08
CA LEU A 10 10.63 29.77 22.94
C LEU A 10 11.76 30.74 22.56
N LEU A 11 12.95 30.20 22.34
CA LEU A 11 14.10 30.88 21.75
C LEU A 11 14.37 30.32 20.34
N ILE A 12 14.37 31.18 19.33
CA ILE A 12 14.75 30.82 17.97
C ILE A 12 16.13 31.41 17.66
N LEU A 13 17.12 30.55 17.48
CA LEU A 13 18.47 30.91 17.06
C LEU A 13 18.58 30.78 15.54
N MET A 14 18.61 31.91 14.85
CA MET A 14 18.77 31.92 13.40
C MET A 14 20.26 31.80 13.01
N SER A 15 20.57 30.83 12.15
CA SER A 15 21.90 30.58 11.60
C SER A 15 21.90 30.68 10.08
N ASP A 16 23.08 30.61 9.47
CA ASP A 16 23.34 30.44 8.04
C ASP A 16 23.24 28.98 7.55
N VAL A 17 22.86 28.05 8.43
CA VAL A 17 22.66 26.62 8.13
C VAL A 17 21.27 26.19 8.59
N ASP A 18 20.73 25.13 7.98
CA ASP A 18 19.36 24.65 8.24
C ASP A 18 19.14 24.16 9.67
N GLY A 19 20.20 23.75 10.35
CA GLY A 19 20.20 23.37 11.76
C GLY A 19 21.45 22.58 12.10
N MET A 20 21.32 21.64 13.03
CA MET A 20 22.38 20.70 13.38
C MET A 20 22.42 19.52 12.44
N TYR A 21 23.61 19.08 12.05
CA TYR A 21 23.79 17.90 11.22
C TYR A 21 24.59 16.81 11.94
N THR A 22 24.40 15.56 11.55
CA THR A 22 25.17 14.40 12.05
C THR A 22 26.68 14.53 11.79
N LYS A 23 27.05 15.24 10.73
CA LYS A 23 28.41 15.61 10.33
C LYS A 23 28.35 16.89 9.49
N PRO A 24 29.49 17.54 9.14
CA PRO A 24 29.47 18.83 8.43
C PRO A 24 28.57 18.79 7.17
N PRO A 25 27.70 19.79 6.94
CA PRO A 25 26.69 19.76 5.87
C PRO A 25 27.26 19.58 4.45
N SER A 26 28.53 19.95 4.25
CA SER A 26 29.24 19.80 2.99
C SER A 26 29.76 18.38 2.73
N GLN A 27 29.64 17.45 3.69
CA GLN A 27 30.07 16.07 3.54
C GLN A 27 28.92 15.17 3.07
N GLU A 28 29.24 14.24 2.17
CA GLU A 28 28.28 13.28 1.63
C GLU A 28 27.65 12.43 2.75
N GLY A 29 26.32 12.40 2.83
CA GLY A 29 25.55 11.71 3.87
C GLY A 29 25.37 12.51 5.17
N ALA A 30 25.66 13.82 5.21
CA ALA A 30 25.28 14.69 6.32
C ALA A 30 23.76 14.79 6.43
N ARG A 31 23.21 14.66 7.64
CA ARG A 31 21.75 14.69 7.87
C ARG A 31 21.37 15.71 8.90
N LEU A 32 20.34 16.50 8.59
CA LEU A 32 19.74 17.44 9.52
C LEU A 32 19.10 16.67 10.68
N ILE A 33 19.41 17.08 11.89
CA ILE A 33 18.87 16.57 13.14
C ILE A 33 17.70 17.48 13.49
N HIS A 34 16.47 16.99 13.35
CA HIS A 34 15.28 17.80 13.65
C HIS A 34 14.99 17.92 15.15
N THR A 35 15.52 17.01 15.96
CA THR A 35 15.35 17.02 17.42
C THR A 35 16.65 16.63 18.10
N TYR A 36 17.08 17.43 19.07
CA TYR A 36 18.28 17.20 19.85
C TYR A 36 17.94 17.11 21.34
N ASN A 37 18.52 16.10 22.00
CA ASN A 37 18.53 15.97 23.45
C ASN A 37 19.98 15.96 23.97
N ALA A 38 20.18 16.21 25.27
CA ALA A 38 21.52 16.27 25.87
C ALA A 38 22.29 14.94 25.74
N GLU A 39 21.60 13.80 25.61
CA GLU A 39 22.19 12.47 25.44
C GLU A 39 22.76 12.22 24.02
N MET A 40 22.28 12.96 23.00
CA MET A 40 22.77 12.85 21.61
C MET A 40 24.14 13.51 21.38
N ARG A 41 24.69 14.22 22.37
CA ARG A 41 25.93 15.01 22.24
C ARG A 41 27.15 14.16 21.83
N GLU A 42 27.22 12.90 22.22
CA GLU A 42 28.33 12.00 21.86
C GLU A 42 28.32 11.60 20.37
N ASN A 43 27.18 11.74 19.68
CA ASN A 43 26.98 11.30 18.30
C ASN A 43 27.04 12.43 17.26
N VAL A 44 27.39 13.65 17.66
CA VAL A 44 27.41 14.83 16.77
C VAL A 44 28.84 15.35 16.61
N GLN A 45 29.37 15.37 15.38
CA GLN A 45 30.65 16.00 15.07
C GLN A 45 30.47 17.46 14.65
N PHE A 46 31.00 18.39 15.45
CA PHE A 46 31.00 19.81 15.14
C PHE A 46 32.17 20.18 14.23
N GLY A 47 31.88 20.80 13.08
CA GLY A 47 32.89 21.33 12.16
C GLY A 47 33.59 22.59 12.69
N VAL A 48 34.76 22.89 12.12
CA VAL A 48 35.57 24.09 12.45
C VAL A 48 34.89 25.37 11.94
N THR A 49 35.09 26.48 12.67
CA THR A 49 34.50 27.81 12.41
C THR A 49 34.73 28.34 10.98
N SER A 50 33.75 29.07 10.46
CA SER A 50 33.86 29.75 9.16
C SER A 50 34.75 31.00 9.23
N LYS A 51 35.28 31.45 8.07
CA LYS A 51 36.21 32.60 7.93
C LYS A 51 35.72 33.94 8.52
N VAL A 52 34.43 34.07 8.82
CA VAL A 52 33.79 35.33 9.26
C VAL A 52 33.02 35.20 10.58
N GLY A 53 32.94 34.02 11.18
CA GLY A 53 32.18 33.77 12.41
C GLY A 53 33.04 33.81 13.68
N THR A 54 32.58 34.52 14.71
CA THR A 54 33.21 34.56 16.04
C THR A 54 32.83 33.37 16.95
N GLY A 55 31.87 32.53 16.52
CA GLY A 55 31.43 31.32 17.22
C GLY A 55 30.87 30.27 16.26
N GLY A 56 31.21 28.99 16.49
CA GLY A 56 30.82 27.87 15.64
C GLY A 56 29.43 27.30 15.97
N MET A 57 29.03 26.22 15.30
CA MET A 57 27.81 25.48 15.67
C MET A 57 27.85 25.00 17.12
N ASP A 58 29.01 24.59 17.63
CA ASP A 58 29.20 24.22 19.04
C ASP A 58 28.76 25.35 20.00
N SER A 59 29.09 26.61 19.70
CA SER A 59 28.65 27.75 20.53
C SER A 59 27.13 27.94 20.50
N LYS A 60 26.48 27.71 19.35
CA LYS A 60 25.01 27.77 19.23
C LYS A 60 24.32 26.64 19.99
N VAL A 61 24.92 25.45 19.97
CA VAL A 61 24.45 24.29 20.73
C VAL A 61 24.59 24.52 22.23
N GLN A 62 25.74 24.99 22.69
CA GLN A 62 25.95 25.33 24.10
C GLN A 62 24.95 26.40 24.58
N ALA A 63 24.73 27.42 23.76
CA ALA A 63 23.72 28.44 23.98
C ALA A 63 22.31 27.84 24.09
N ALA A 64 21.93 26.97 23.15
CA ALA A 64 20.63 26.31 23.14
C ALA A 64 20.44 25.37 24.34
N THR A 65 21.43 24.54 24.67
CA THR A 65 21.39 23.67 25.86
C THR A 65 21.28 24.48 27.15
N TRP A 66 22.04 25.58 27.28
CA TRP A 66 22.00 26.42 28.47
C TRP A 66 20.61 27.06 28.72
N ALA A 67 19.93 27.43 27.64
CA ALA A 67 18.57 27.97 27.69
C ALA A 67 17.54 26.87 27.99
N LEU A 68 17.69 25.69 27.38
CA LEU A 68 16.86 24.52 27.64
C LEU A 68 16.91 24.09 29.11
N ASP A 69 18.10 24.00 29.71
CA ASP A 69 18.32 23.68 31.14
C ASP A 69 17.57 24.62 32.11
N ARG A 70 17.10 25.77 31.60
CA ARG A 70 16.36 26.80 32.35
C ARG A 70 14.90 26.91 31.93
N GLY A 71 14.38 25.88 31.26
CA GLY A 71 12.97 25.75 30.89
C GLY A 71 12.57 26.51 29.63
N VAL A 72 13.53 27.02 28.83
CA VAL A 72 13.25 27.71 27.57
C VAL A 72 13.39 26.73 26.42
N SER A 73 12.31 26.47 25.66
CA SER A 73 12.40 25.66 24.45
C SER A 73 13.27 26.35 23.41
N VAL A 74 14.12 25.62 22.66
CA VAL A 74 15.02 26.24 21.68
C VAL A 74 14.90 25.60 20.30
N VAL A 75 14.93 26.41 19.25
CA VAL A 75 15.08 25.97 17.86
C VAL A 75 16.30 26.64 17.24
N ILE A 76 17.16 25.88 16.58
CA ILE A 76 18.20 26.41 15.67
C ILE A 76 17.72 26.19 14.24
N CYS A 77 17.59 27.25 13.43
CA CYS A 77 17.11 27.15 12.04
C CYS A 77 17.84 28.12 11.10
N ASN A 78 17.66 27.96 9.78
CA ASN A 78 18.21 28.88 8.79
C ASN A 78 17.46 30.22 8.77
N GLY A 79 18.19 31.32 8.95
CA GLY A 79 17.70 32.69 8.89
C GLY A 79 17.14 33.10 7.53
N MET A 80 17.57 32.44 6.46
CA MET A 80 17.17 32.74 5.09
C MET A 80 15.94 31.94 4.63
N GLN A 81 15.46 31.00 5.45
CA GLN A 81 14.30 30.18 5.09
C GLN A 81 13.00 30.99 5.17
N GLU A 82 12.24 30.98 4.07
CA GLU A 82 11.00 31.75 3.98
C GLU A 82 10.00 31.31 5.07
N LYS A 83 9.43 32.29 5.79
CA LYS A 83 8.41 32.06 6.85
C LYS A 83 8.87 31.12 7.97
N ALA A 84 10.17 30.91 8.18
CA ALA A 84 10.71 29.99 9.20
C ALA A 84 10.05 30.15 10.57
N ILE A 85 9.95 31.38 11.09
CA ILE A 85 9.32 31.66 12.40
C ILE A 85 7.84 31.22 12.42
N LYS A 86 7.06 31.51 11.37
CA LYS A 86 5.65 31.13 11.30
C LYS A 86 5.49 29.60 11.25
N LEU A 87 6.34 28.91 10.50
CA LEU A 87 6.32 27.46 10.37
C LEU A 87 6.71 26.77 11.68
N ILE A 88 7.72 27.29 12.38
CA ILE A 88 8.13 26.80 13.71
C ILE A 88 6.98 26.96 14.71
N LEU A 89 6.36 28.14 14.77
CA LEU A 89 5.22 28.39 15.66
C LEU A 89 3.98 27.55 15.31
N ALA A 90 3.85 27.12 14.06
CA ALA A 90 2.81 26.18 13.62
C ALA A 90 3.16 24.71 13.89
N GLY A 91 4.30 24.41 14.54
CA GLY A 91 4.72 23.06 14.90
C GLY A 91 5.39 22.28 13.77
N ARG A 92 5.77 22.92 12.66
CA ARG A 92 6.52 22.26 11.57
C ARG A 92 7.96 22.04 11.99
N LYS A 93 8.57 20.92 11.55
CA LYS A 93 9.95 20.51 11.86
C LYS A 93 10.99 21.34 11.07
N ILE A 94 11.05 22.64 11.34
CA ILE A 94 12.03 23.55 10.74
C ILE A 94 13.26 23.68 11.65
N GLY A 95 14.41 23.27 11.12
CA GLY A 95 15.67 23.22 11.84
C GLY A 95 15.69 22.19 12.97
N THR A 96 16.49 22.45 14.00
CA THR A 96 16.72 21.54 15.13
C THR A 96 16.02 22.05 16.38
N PHE A 97 15.03 21.30 16.86
CA PHE A 97 14.36 21.56 18.14
C PHE A 97 15.11 20.90 19.30
N PHE A 98 15.38 21.66 20.35
CA PHE A 98 16.06 21.22 21.56
C PHE A 98 15.02 20.89 22.62
N THR A 99 15.08 19.67 23.18
CA THR A 99 14.12 19.22 24.19
C THR A 99 14.77 18.31 25.23
N ASP A 100 14.34 18.47 26.49
CA ASP A 100 14.69 17.58 27.61
C ASP A 100 13.86 16.30 27.60
N SER A 101 12.78 16.27 26.82
CA SER A 101 12.01 15.05 26.63
C SER A 101 12.82 14.10 25.77
N SER A 102 13.21 12.95 26.32
CA SER A 102 13.55 11.77 25.55
C SER A 102 12.28 11.25 24.87
N THR A 103 11.76 12.02 23.92
CA THR A 103 10.81 11.46 22.96
C THR A 103 11.63 10.53 22.09
N GLY A 104 11.77 9.28 22.54
CA GLY A 104 12.40 8.15 21.85
C GLY A 104 11.61 7.72 20.61
N THR A 105 11.12 8.68 19.84
CA THR A 105 10.58 8.45 18.50
C THR A 105 11.72 8.68 17.53
N THR A 106 12.30 7.58 17.05
CA THR A 106 13.12 7.56 15.85
C THR A 106 12.41 8.37 14.76
N SER A 107 13.11 9.33 14.13
CA SER A 107 12.50 10.12 13.06
C SER A 107 12.10 9.21 11.90
N VAL A 108 11.13 9.63 11.10
CA VAL A 108 10.64 8.79 9.98
C VAL A 108 11.75 8.56 8.97
N GLU A 109 12.61 9.54 8.72
CA GLU A 109 13.77 9.42 7.83
C GLU A 109 14.70 8.30 8.30
N VAL A 110 14.99 8.26 9.60
CA VAL A 110 15.80 7.18 10.19
C VAL A 110 15.07 5.84 10.11
N MET A 111 13.75 5.80 10.32
CA MET A 111 12.96 4.57 10.13
C MET A 111 13.00 4.07 8.69
N ALA A 112 12.88 4.96 7.71
CA ALA A 112 12.89 4.63 6.28
C ALA A 112 14.25 4.11 5.83
N GLU A 113 15.32 4.75 6.30
CA GLU A 113 16.67 4.27 6.04
C GLU A 113 16.94 2.93 6.74
N ASN A 114 16.51 2.77 7.99
CA ASN A 114 16.60 1.52 8.71
C ASN A 114 15.86 0.40 7.96
N ALA A 115 14.70 0.69 7.39
CA ALA A 115 13.96 -0.23 6.53
C ALA A 115 14.76 -0.58 5.27
N ARG A 116 15.44 0.38 4.65
CA ARG A 116 16.32 0.15 3.49
C ARG A 116 17.57 -0.67 3.83
N ILE A 117 18.16 -0.47 5.01
CA ILE A 117 19.27 -1.30 5.50
C ILE A 117 18.75 -2.71 5.80
N GLY A 118 17.61 -2.82 6.47
CA GLY A 118 16.98 -4.09 6.79
C GLY A 118 16.54 -4.88 5.56
N SER A 119 16.09 -4.21 4.49
CA SER A 119 15.75 -4.87 3.22
C SER A 119 16.98 -5.54 2.58
N ARG A 120 18.14 -4.88 2.65
CA ARG A 120 19.42 -5.45 2.19
C ARG A 120 19.82 -6.66 3.04
N GLN A 121 19.61 -6.61 4.36
CA GLN A 121 19.83 -7.76 5.23
C GLN A 121 18.90 -8.93 4.85
N LEU A 122 17.60 -8.67 4.67
CA LEU A 122 16.66 -9.70 4.20
C LEU A 122 17.06 -10.31 2.85
N LEU A 123 17.61 -9.50 1.95
CA LEU A 123 18.07 -9.96 0.63
C LEU A 123 19.29 -10.90 0.73
N THR A 124 20.13 -10.75 1.76
CA THR A 124 21.27 -11.66 2.01
C THR A 124 20.87 -12.99 2.64
N LEU A 125 19.67 -13.08 3.22
CA LEU A 125 19.17 -14.32 3.82
C LEU A 125 18.84 -15.37 2.75
N SER A 126 18.93 -16.64 3.13
CA SER A 126 18.40 -17.71 2.28
C SER A 126 16.87 -17.60 2.18
N PRO A 127 16.24 -18.11 1.11
CA PRO A 127 14.79 -18.18 1.03
C PRO A 127 14.17 -18.93 2.22
N GLN A 128 14.83 -19.98 2.71
CA GLN A 128 14.40 -20.73 3.90
C GLN A 128 14.42 -19.88 5.17
N ASP A 129 15.43 -19.03 5.37
CA ASP A 129 15.48 -18.16 6.56
C ASP A 129 14.36 -17.12 6.54
N ARG A 130 14.06 -16.54 5.38
CA ARG A 130 12.91 -15.62 5.23
C ARG A 130 11.58 -16.33 5.49
N ALA A 131 11.41 -17.54 4.96
CA ALA A 131 10.22 -18.35 5.22
C ALA A 131 10.10 -18.72 6.70
N ASN A 132 11.20 -19.10 7.36
CA ASN A 132 11.24 -19.41 8.78
C ASN A 132 10.86 -18.18 9.63
N CYS A 133 11.31 -16.98 9.28
CA CYS A 133 10.87 -15.74 9.93
C CYS A 133 9.34 -15.59 9.91
N ILE A 134 8.71 -15.87 8.77
CA ILE A 134 7.26 -15.76 8.61
C ILE A 134 6.54 -16.88 9.38
N HIS A 135 7.08 -18.10 9.40
CA HIS A 135 6.56 -19.19 10.23
C HIS A 135 6.59 -18.85 11.72
N ILE A 136 7.69 -18.26 12.21
CA ILE A 136 7.81 -17.77 13.59
C ILE A 136 6.71 -16.74 13.88
N LEU A 137 6.52 -15.76 12.99
CA LEU A 137 5.46 -14.77 13.13
C LEU A 137 4.07 -15.42 13.19
N ALA A 138 3.80 -16.42 12.35
CA ALA A 138 2.53 -17.15 12.35
C ALA A 138 2.28 -17.89 13.67
N ASP A 139 3.32 -18.50 14.26
CA ASP A 139 3.22 -19.18 15.55
C ASP A 139 3.10 -18.21 16.73
N LEU A 140 3.73 -17.03 16.64
CA LEU A 140 3.59 -15.94 17.60
C LEU A 140 2.16 -15.40 17.65
N LEU A 141 1.49 -15.26 16.50
CA LEU A 141 0.08 -14.83 16.45
C LEU A 141 -0.85 -15.75 17.26
N LEU A 142 -0.57 -17.05 17.28
CA LEU A 142 -1.36 -18.04 18.01
C LEU A 142 -0.97 -18.13 19.48
N SER A 143 0.33 -18.17 19.77
CA SER A 143 0.83 -18.28 21.15
C SER A 143 0.59 -17.01 21.99
N LYS A 144 0.60 -15.83 21.36
CA LYS A 144 0.32 -14.53 22.00
C LYS A 144 -1.10 -14.02 21.76
N GLN A 145 -2.01 -14.90 21.33
CA GLN A 145 -3.39 -14.56 20.99
C GLN A 145 -4.10 -13.74 22.08
N SER A 146 -3.94 -14.11 23.36
CA SER A 146 -4.58 -13.41 24.48
C SER A 146 -4.15 -11.94 24.57
N THR A 147 -2.85 -11.66 24.40
CA THR A 147 -2.29 -10.31 24.40
C THR A 147 -2.85 -9.47 23.25
N ILE A 148 -2.92 -10.05 22.03
CA ILE A 148 -3.45 -9.36 20.85
C ILE A 148 -4.93 -9.01 21.05
N LEU A 149 -5.74 -9.95 21.53
CA LEU A 149 -7.18 -9.73 21.73
C LEU A 149 -7.47 -8.74 22.85
N GLN A 150 -6.63 -8.72 23.90
CA GLN A 150 -6.74 -7.71 24.95
C GLN A 150 -6.47 -6.30 24.39
N ALA A 151 -5.39 -6.14 23.62
CA ALA A 151 -5.08 -4.86 22.96
C ALA A 151 -6.21 -4.43 22.00
N ASN A 152 -6.76 -5.36 21.22
CA ASN A 152 -7.88 -5.07 20.33
C ASN A 152 -9.17 -4.69 21.06
N THR A 153 -9.41 -5.27 22.23
CA THR A 153 -10.56 -4.91 23.06
C THR A 153 -10.46 -3.44 23.51
N MET A 154 -9.25 -2.98 23.90
CA MET A 154 -9.02 -1.57 24.27
C MET A 154 -9.33 -0.63 23.09
N ASP A 155 -8.83 -0.95 21.89
CA ASP A 155 -9.12 -0.18 20.67
C ASP A 155 -10.63 -0.15 20.37
N LEU A 156 -11.33 -1.28 20.48
CA LEU A 156 -12.77 -1.36 20.23
C LEU A 156 -13.59 -0.56 21.24
N GLU A 157 -13.18 -0.51 22.50
CA GLU A 157 -13.82 0.31 23.53
C GLU A 157 -13.63 1.80 23.29
N GLU A 158 -12.41 2.22 22.94
CA GLU A 158 -12.11 3.61 22.61
C GLU A 158 -12.83 4.06 21.33
N ALA A 159 -12.81 3.23 20.28
CA ALA A 159 -13.51 3.50 19.03
C ALA A 159 -15.03 3.62 19.22
N LYS A 160 -15.63 2.81 20.10
CA LYS A 160 -17.05 2.95 20.47
C LYS A 160 -17.32 4.28 21.19
N LYS A 161 -16.45 4.71 22.12
CA LYS A 161 -16.58 6.00 22.81
C LYS A 161 -16.46 7.18 21.83
N GLN A 162 -15.64 7.04 20.80
CA GLN A 162 -15.45 8.05 19.74
C GLN A 162 -16.51 7.97 18.63
N ASN A 163 -17.54 7.12 18.76
CA ASN A 163 -18.61 6.93 17.78
C ASN A 163 -18.11 6.57 16.37
N LEU A 164 -17.06 5.73 16.29
CA LEU A 164 -16.57 5.24 15.01
C LEU A 164 -17.67 4.48 14.25
N ALA A 165 -17.77 4.71 12.94
CA ALA A 165 -18.81 4.12 12.11
C ALA A 165 -18.79 2.57 12.17
N LYS A 166 -19.97 1.94 12.17
CA LYS A 166 -20.11 0.47 12.25
C LYS A 166 -19.24 -0.32 11.25
N PRO A 167 -19.11 0.09 9.97
CA PRO A 167 -18.24 -0.60 9.02
C PRO A 167 -16.77 -0.60 9.44
N LEU A 168 -16.26 0.52 9.98
CA LEU A 168 -14.89 0.62 10.46
C LEU A 168 -14.68 -0.20 11.73
N LEU A 169 -15.64 -0.22 12.66
CA LEU A 169 -15.60 -1.10 13.84
C LEU A 169 -15.53 -2.59 13.46
N SER A 170 -16.26 -3.01 12.42
CA SER A 170 -16.24 -4.40 11.95
C SER A 170 -14.88 -4.82 11.36
N ARG A 171 -14.19 -3.87 10.71
CA ARG A 171 -12.84 -4.05 10.18
C ARG A 171 -11.80 -4.07 11.31
N LEU A 172 -11.99 -3.22 12.34
CA LEU A 172 -11.10 -3.09 13.49
C LEU A 172 -11.07 -4.34 14.37
N SER A 173 -12.18 -5.07 14.45
CA SER A 173 -12.32 -6.26 15.28
C SER A 173 -11.39 -7.40 14.87
N LEU A 174 -10.61 -7.91 15.82
CA LEU A 174 -9.90 -9.18 15.75
C LEU A 174 -10.63 -10.26 16.55
N SER A 175 -10.57 -11.50 16.07
CA SER A 175 -11.16 -12.66 16.71
C SER A 175 -10.18 -13.85 16.70
N PRO A 176 -10.36 -14.85 17.57
CA PRO A 176 -9.58 -16.09 17.51
C PRO A 176 -9.57 -16.74 16.12
N SER A 177 -10.73 -16.76 15.45
CA SER A 177 -10.85 -17.32 14.10
C SER A 177 -10.09 -16.51 13.04
N LYS A 178 -10.12 -15.17 13.13
CA LYS A 178 -9.33 -14.29 12.25
C LYS A 178 -7.84 -14.52 12.45
N LEU A 179 -7.36 -14.59 13.69
CA LEU A 179 -5.94 -14.85 13.99
C LEU A 179 -5.48 -16.23 13.50
N LYS A 180 -6.32 -17.25 13.63
CA LYS A 180 -6.03 -18.58 13.06
C LYS A 180 -5.95 -18.57 11.54
N SER A 181 -6.88 -17.88 10.88
CA SER A 181 -6.89 -17.76 9.41
C SER A 181 -5.68 -16.97 8.91
N LEU A 182 -5.33 -15.89 9.62
CA LEU A 182 -4.17 -15.08 9.37
C LEU A 182 -2.87 -15.88 9.50
N ALA A 183 -2.70 -16.64 10.59
CA ALA A 183 -1.54 -17.50 10.79
C ALA A 183 -1.43 -18.54 9.66
N ALA A 184 -2.53 -19.17 9.25
CA ALA A 184 -2.53 -20.10 8.11
C ALA A 184 -2.11 -19.41 6.79
N GLY A 185 -2.62 -18.20 6.53
CA GLY A 185 -2.22 -17.41 5.36
C GLY A 185 -0.73 -17.05 5.37
N LEU A 186 -0.18 -16.68 6.54
CA LEU A 186 1.25 -16.41 6.68
C LEU A 186 2.11 -17.65 6.36
N LYS A 187 1.71 -18.84 6.84
CA LYS A 187 2.41 -20.09 6.51
C LYS A 187 2.38 -20.38 5.02
N GLN A 188 1.23 -20.15 4.36
CA GLN A 188 1.12 -20.30 2.91
C GLN A 188 2.03 -19.34 2.14
N ILE A 189 2.15 -18.08 2.58
CA ILE A 189 3.11 -17.12 2.01
C ILE A 189 4.54 -17.64 2.17
N ALA A 190 4.90 -18.08 3.38
CA ALA A 190 6.24 -18.60 3.67
C ALA A 190 6.60 -19.75 2.71
N ASP A 191 5.73 -20.75 2.62
CA ASP A 191 5.97 -21.98 1.86
C ASP A 191 6.02 -21.74 0.34
N SER A 192 5.21 -20.80 -0.16
CA SER A 192 5.17 -20.46 -1.59
C SER A 192 6.24 -19.44 -2.01
N SER A 193 6.95 -18.82 -1.06
CA SER A 193 7.88 -17.71 -1.35
C SER A 193 9.30 -18.11 -1.75
N LEU A 194 9.65 -19.38 -1.62
CA LEU A 194 11.04 -19.87 -1.68
C LEU A 194 11.76 -19.57 -3.01
N THR A 195 11.02 -19.40 -4.10
CA THR A 195 11.57 -19.22 -5.45
C THR A 195 11.31 -17.83 -6.03
N ASN A 196 10.79 -16.89 -5.23
CA ASN A 196 10.28 -15.63 -5.78
C ASN A 196 11.36 -14.57 -6.01
N VAL A 197 12.32 -14.44 -5.09
CA VAL A 197 13.44 -13.49 -5.20
C VAL A 197 14.58 -14.10 -6.02
N HIS A 198 15.18 -13.34 -6.94
CA HIS A 198 16.22 -13.79 -7.89
C HIS A 198 15.78 -14.91 -8.84
N ARG A 199 14.47 -15.03 -9.10
CA ARG A 199 13.92 -15.91 -10.13
C ARG A 199 14.38 -15.44 -11.51
N VAL A 200 14.92 -16.34 -12.32
CA VAL A 200 15.25 -16.04 -13.71
C VAL A 200 13.95 -15.92 -14.52
N LEU A 201 13.83 -14.85 -15.31
CA LEU A 201 12.69 -14.60 -16.21
C LEU A 201 13.10 -14.75 -17.68
N ARG A 202 14.34 -14.37 -18.00
CA ARG A 202 14.92 -14.46 -19.34
C ARG A 202 16.40 -14.76 -19.22
N LYS A 203 16.91 -15.60 -20.10
CA LYS A 203 18.34 -15.84 -20.25
C LYS A 203 18.70 -15.87 -21.72
N THR A 204 19.73 -15.13 -22.10
CA THR A 204 20.12 -14.94 -23.50
C THR A 204 21.65 -14.94 -23.61
N ARG A 205 22.19 -15.79 -24.48
CA ARG A 205 23.59 -15.72 -24.91
C ARG A 205 23.70 -14.57 -25.89
N ILE A 206 24.30 -13.47 -25.46
CA ILE A 206 24.48 -12.28 -26.30
C ILE A 206 25.60 -12.53 -27.30
N ALA A 207 26.69 -13.14 -26.86
CA ALA A 207 27.83 -13.57 -27.66
C ALA A 207 28.54 -14.75 -26.98
N GLU A 208 29.56 -15.32 -27.62
CA GLU A 208 30.40 -16.35 -26.98
C GLU A 208 31.02 -15.78 -25.69
N GLY A 209 30.87 -16.47 -24.56
CA GLY A 209 31.34 -16.00 -23.25
C GLY A 209 30.59 -14.77 -22.68
N LEU A 210 29.47 -14.33 -23.28
CA LEU A 210 28.67 -13.19 -22.83
C LEU A 210 27.19 -13.58 -22.61
N GLU A 211 26.81 -13.76 -21.35
CA GLU A 211 25.46 -14.20 -20.95
C GLU A 211 24.69 -13.10 -20.22
N LEU A 212 23.50 -12.79 -20.73
CA LEU A 212 22.57 -11.84 -20.13
C LEU A 212 21.42 -12.60 -19.46
N THR A 213 21.13 -12.26 -18.21
CA THR A 213 20.03 -12.84 -17.43
C THR A 213 19.16 -11.72 -16.86
N GLN A 214 17.83 -11.80 -17.05
CA GLN A 214 16.87 -10.96 -16.34
C GLN A 214 16.36 -11.73 -15.13
N ILE A 215 16.51 -11.17 -13.93
CA ILE A 215 16.07 -11.79 -12.67
C ILE A 215 15.09 -10.88 -11.91
N THR A 216 14.25 -11.47 -11.06
CA THR A 216 13.43 -10.73 -10.11
C THR A 216 14.28 -10.19 -8.95
N VAL A 217 13.95 -8.99 -8.47
CA VAL A 217 14.57 -8.35 -7.30
C VAL A 217 13.50 -7.62 -6.50
N PRO A 218 13.70 -7.36 -5.19
CA PRO A 218 12.77 -6.55 -4.40
C PRO A 218 12.61 -5.16 -5.02
N ILE A 219 11.45 -4.53 -4.80
CA ILE A 219 11.23 -3.13 -5.18
C ILE A 219 12.15 -2.20 -4.38
N GLY A 220 12.30 -2.45 -3.08
CA GLY A 220 13.10 -1.63 -2.18
C GLY A 220 12.41 -1.46 -0.83
N VAL A 221 11.86 -0.28 -0.59
CA VAL A 221 11.11 0.08 0.63
C VAL A 221 9.66 0.39 0.28
N LEU A 222 8.75 -0.29 0.96
CA LEU A 222 7.31 -0.13 0.82
C LEU A 222 6.77 0.77 1.95
N LEU A 223 5.82 1.65 1.64
CA LEU A 223 5.01 2.35 2.63
C LEU A 223 3.56 1.86 2.52
N VAL A 224 3.09 1.16 3.56
CA VAL A 224 1.70 0.72 3.63
C VAL A 224 0.93 1.61 4.61
N ILE A 225 -0.07 2.32 4.08
CA ILE A 225 -0.95 3.19 4.88
C ILE A 225 -2.32 2.50 4.97
N PHE A 226 -2.80 2.21 6.17
CA PHE A 226 -4.02 1.43 6.36
C PHE A 226 -4.90 1.94 7.50
N GLU A 227 -6.22 1.80 7.30
CA GLU A 227 -7.24 2.25 8.25
C GLU A 227 -8.10 1.10 8.75
N SER A 228 -8.29 1.06 10.05
CA SER A 228 -9.21 0.20 10.80
C SER A 228 -9.04 -1.29 10.48
N ARG A 229 -7.84 -1.71 10.09
CA ARG A 229 -7.53 -3.09 9.67
C ARG A 229 -6.23 -3.57 10.33
N PRO A 230 -6.23 -3.85 11.64
CA PRO A 230 -5.03 -4.35 12.31
C PRO A 230 -4.56 -5.70 11.76
N ASP A 231 -5.45 -6.49 11.18
CA ASP A 231 -5.15 -7.75 10.50
C ASP A 231 -4.26 -7.58 9.26
N ALA A 232 -4.28 -6.41 8.61
CA ALA A 232 -3.44 -6.13 7.46
C ALA A 232 -1.94 -6.10 7.83
N LEU A 233 -1.58 -5.60 9.02
CA LEU A 233 -0.19 -5.41 9.46
C LEU A 233 0.67 -6.69 9.31
N PRO A 234 0.32 -7.84 9.93
CA PRO A 234 1.08 -9.06 9.79
C PRO A 234 1.07 -9.64 8.38
N GLN A 235 0.01 -9.41 7.58
CA GLN A 235 -0.05 -9.86 6.18
C GLN A 235 0.97 -9.13 5.32
N VAL A 236 0.98 -7.79 5.37
CA VAL A 236 1.91 -6.98 4.57
C VAL A 236 3.34 -7.12 5.06
N ALA A 237 3.55 -7.31 6.37
CA ALA A 237 4.87 -7.63 6.92
C ALA A 237 5.37 -8.97 6.37
N ALA A 238 4.55 -10.02 6.37
CA ALA A 238 4.94 -11.31 5.81
C ALA A 238 5.23 -11.24 4.30
N LEU A 239 4.42 -10.51 3.53
CA LEU A 239 4.65 -10.29 2.11
C LEU A 239 5.96 -9.52 1.86
N ALA A 240 6.22 -8.44 2.60
CA ALA A 240 7.47 -7.68 2.51
C ALA A 240 8.70 -8.53 2.89
N ILE A 241 8.62 -9.30 3.97
CA ILE A 241 9.69 -10.23 4.38
C ILE A 241 9.92 -11.27 3.28
N SER A 242 8.87 -11.91 2.77
CA SER A 242 8.99 -12.95 1.74
C SER A 242 9.67 -12.45 0.46
N THR A 243 9.51 -11.16 0.16
CA THR A 243 10.05 -10.48 -1.02
C THR A 243 11.31 -9.68 -0.74
N ALA A 244 11.86 -9.78 0.47
CA ALA A 244 13.03 -9.03 0.93
C ALA A 244 12.91 -7.49 0.73
N ASN A 245 11.70 -6.96 0.85
CA ASN A 245 11.44 -5.53 0.88
C ASN A 245 11.54 -5.00 2.32
N GLY A 246 11.97 -3.74 2.44
CA GLY A 246 11.82 -2.96 3.65
C GLY A 246 10.38 -2.44 3.74
N LEU A 247 9.88 -2.21 4.95
CA LEU A 247 8.48 -1.84 5.13
C LEU A 247 8.31 -0.78 6.22
N LEU A 248 7.64 0.31 5.85
CA LEU A 248 7.06 1.28 6.74
C LEU A 248 5.56 1.07 6.80
N LEU A 249 5.03 1.05 8.02
CA LEU A 249 3.61 0.87 8.30
C LEU A 249 3.07 2.13 8.92
N LYS A 250 1.99 2.68 8.36
CA LYS A 250 1.25 3.78 8.97
C LYS A 250 -0.21 3.36 9.18
N GLY A 251 -0.50 2.94 10.40
CA GLY A 251 -1.85 2.58 10.82
C GLY A 251 -2.69 3.80 11.22
N GLY A 252 -4.00 3.62 11.15
CA GLY A 252 -5.00 4.50 11.76
C GLY A 252 -4.88 4.57 13.29
N ARG A 253 -5.27 5.69 13.87
CA ARG A 253 -5.17 5.96 15.32
C ARG A 253 -6.09 5.04 16.14
N GLU A 254 -7.22 4.65 15.56
CA GLU A 254 -8.22 3.77 16.12
C GLU A 254 -7.75 2.32 16.36
N ALA A 255 -6.62 1.92 15.77
CA ALA A 255 -6.03 0.59 15.92
C ALA A 255 -4.66 0.61 16.63
N SER A 256 -4.37 1.68 17.39
CA SER A 256 -3.04 1.94 17.96
C SER A 256 -2.57 0.81 18.87
N HIS A 257 -3.43 0.29 19.75
CA HIS A 257 -3.04 -0.78 20.68
C HIS A 257 -2.79 -2.10 19.94
N SER A 258 -3.67 -2.47 19.02
CA SER A 258 -3.57 -3.68 18.20
C SER A 258 -2.32 -3.65 17.32
N ASN A 259 -2.08 -2.53 16.62
CA ASN A 259 -0.94 -2.38 15.73
C ASN A 259 0.38 -2.46 16.48
N LYS A 260 0.46 -1.86 17.69
CA LYS A 260 1.64 -1.98 18.54
C LYS A 260 1.90 -3.43 18.94
N ALA A 261 0.88 -4.12 19.46
CA ALA A 261 1.00 -5.51 19.87
C ALA A 261 1.44 -6.43 18.72
N LEU A 262 0.90 -6.23 17.52
CA LEU A 262 1.28 -7.00 16.32
C LEU A 262 2.68 -6.64 15.81
N MET A 263 3.06 -5.36 15.84
CA MET A 263 4.41 -4.92 15.46
C MET A 263 5.48 -5.50 16.37
N ASP A 264 5.21 -5.63 17.67
CA ASP A 264 6.15 -6.25 18.62
C ASP A 264 6.45 -7.72 18.25
N LEU A 265 5.43 -8.47 17.79
CA LEU A 265 5.62 -9.84 17.29
C LEU A 265 6.42 -9.88 15.98
N VAL A 266 6.18 -8.91 15.08
CA VAL A 266 6.96 -8.78 13.84
C VAL A 266 8.44 -8.53 14.14
N LYS A 267 8.73 -7.65 15.11
CA LYS A 267 10.11 -7.39 15.56
C LYS A 267 10.75 -8.64 16.18
N GLU A 268 10.02 -9.37 17.01
CA GLU A 268 10.49 -10.62 17.61
C GLU A 268 10.88 -11.65 16.52
N ALA A 269 10.05 -11.81 15.49
CA ALA A 269 10.34 -12.70 14.36
C ALA A 269 11.57 -12.24 13.55
N LEU A 270 11.66 -10.95 13.22
CA LEU A 270 12.78 -10.38 12.47
C LEU A 270 14.11 -10.45 13.23
N GLN A 271 14.07 -10.33 14.55
CA GLN A 271 15.25 -10.44 15.40
C GLN A 271 15.86 -11.85 15.32
N ALA A 272 15.03 -12.89 15.22
CA ALA A 272 15.50 -14.28 15.08
C ALA A 272 16.30 -14.53 13.80
N VAL A 273 16.13 -13.70 12.76
CA VAL A 273 16.85 -13.78 11.48
C VAL A 273 17.83 -12.62 11.24
N GLY A 274 18.12 -11.82 12.27
CA GLY A 274 19.12 -10.76 12.19
C GLY A 274 18.74 -9.53 11.35
N ALA A 275 17.44 -9.30 11.11
CA ALA A 275 16.94 -8.16 10.33
C ALA A 275 15.92 -7.29 11.12
N PRO A 276 16.20 -6.89 12.38
CA PRO A 276 15.21 -6.28 13.29
C PRO A 276 14.63 -4.95 12.82
N ASN A 277 15.33 -4.27 11.91
CA ASN A 277 15.00 -2.94 11.42
C ASN A 277 14.28 -2.95 10.06
N ALA A 278 14.05 -4.12 9.45
CA ALA A 278 13.45 -4.23 8.13
C ALA A 278 11.99 -3.74 8.08
N VAL A 279 11.28 -3.81 9.20
CA VAL A 279 9.88 -3.37 9.31
C VAL A 279 9.73 -2.40 10.47
N SER A 280 9.11 -1.25 10.22
CA SER A 280 8.87 -0.21 11.23
C SER A 280 7.43 0.30 11.19
N LEU A 281 6.87 0.58 12.37
CA LEU A 281 5.57 1.23 12.54
C LEU A 281 5.78 2.73 12.79
N VAL A 282 5.34 3.54 11.84
CA VAL A 282 5.36 5.00 11.92
C VAL A 282 4.35 5.49 12.95
N SER A 283 4.77 6.46 13.76
CA SER A 283 3.91 7.09 14.77
C SER A 283 2.65 7.69 14.16
N THR A 284 1.53 7.61 14.87
CA THR A 284 0.27 8.24 14.45
C THR A 284 0.34 9.76 14.40
N ARG A 285 1.36 10.37 15.03
CA ARG A 285 1.59 11.82 15.04
C ARG A 285 2.19 12.35 13.74
N GLU A 286 2.85 11.50 12.97
CA GLU A 286 3.46 11.91 11.70
C GLU A 286 2.37 12.12 10.66
N GLU A 287 2.45 13.24 9.95
CA GLU A 287 1.52 13.56 8.88
C GLU A 287 1.79 12.66 7.68
N ILE A 288 0.73 12.19 7.03
CA ILE A 288 0.86 11.37 5.81
C ILE A 288 1.63 12.14 4.75
N SER A 289 1.40 13.44 4.60
CA SER A 289 2.08 14.31 3.63
C SER A 289 3.60 14.26 3.74
N ASP A 290 4.14 14.17 4.96
CA ASP A 290 5.57 14.13 5.18
C ASP A 290 6.14 12.82 4.60
N LEU A 291 5.44 11.70 4.81
CA LEU A 291 5.81 10.39 4.25
C LEU A 291 5.76 10.35 2.72
N LEU A 292 4.78 11.02 2.13
CA LEU A 292 4.58 11.05 0.67
C LEU A 292 5.66 11.86 -0.07
N SER A 293 6.46 12.65 0.65
CA SER A 293 7.58 13.43 0.11
C SER A 293 8.95 12.74 0.23
N MET A 294 8.99 11.49 0.71
CA MET A 294 10.23 10.75 0.97
C MET A 294 10.68 9.90 -0.24
N GLU A 295 10.65 10.45 -1.46
CA GLU A 295 10.99 9.71 -2.69
C GLU A 295 12.40 9.10 -2.71
N ASP A 296 13.35 9.71 -2.00
CA ASP A 296 14.71 9.16 -1.89
C ASP A 296 14.77 7.86 -1.05
N HIS A 297 13.74 7.58 -0.26
CA HIS A 297 13.73 6.50 0.73
C HIS A 297 12.64 5.45 0.46
N ILE A 298 11.51 5.84 -0.10
CA ILE A 298 10.32 5.00 -0.28
C ILE A 298 10.08 4.79 -1.77
N ASP A 299 9.97 3.52 -2.17
CA ASP A 299 9.95 3.11 -3.57
C ASP A 299 8.51 2.78 -4.06
N LEU A 300 7.58 2.46 -3.14
CA LEU A 300 6.17 2.19 -3.46
C LEU A 300 5.24 2.48 -2.28
N ILE A 301 4.10 3.12 -2.53
CA ILE A 301 3.03 3.34 -1.54
C ILE A 301 1.85 2.44 -1.83
N ILE A 302 1.30 1.81 -0.78
CA ILE A 302 0.14 0.92 -0.87
C ILE A 302 -0.92 1.39 0.14
N PRO A 303 -1.93 2.18 -0.30
CA PRO A 303 -3.02 2.60 0.57
C PRO A 303 -4.09 1.51 0.69
N ARG A 304 -4.54 1.24 1.92
CA ARG A 304 -5.55 0.24 2.28
C ARG A 304 -6.61 0.86 3.19
N GLY A 305 -7.58 1.55 2.60
CA GLY A 305 -8.57 2.32 3.35
C GLY A 305 -9.84 2.59 2.58
N SER A 306 -10.44 3.75 2.82
CA SER A 306 -11.54 4.28 2.02
C SER A 306 -11.05 4.78 0.65
N SER A 307 -11.98 4.92 -0.30
CA SER A 307 -11.74 5.58 -1.58
C SER A 307 -11.17 6.99 -1.42
N GLU A 308 -11.66 7.73 -0.41
CA GLU A 308 -11.20 9.08 -0.08
C GLU A 308 -9.73 9.10 0.35
N LEU A 309 -9.31 8.16 1.20
CA LEU A 309 -7.91 8.02 1.60
C LEU A 309 -7.02 7.71 0.39
N VAL A 310 -7.41 6.72 -0.42
CA VAL A 310 -6.63 6.30 -1.58
C VAL A 310 -6.47 7.46 -2.56
N ARG A 311 -7.57 8.15 -2.87
CA ARG A 311 -7.57 9.31 -3.77
C ARG A 311 -6.71 10.45 -3.23
N SER A 312 -6.81 10.76 -1.94
CA SER A 312 -5.99 11.78 -1.28
C SER A 312 -4.49 11.46 -1.42
N ILE A 313 -4.10 10.20 -1.18
CA ILE A 313 -2.70 9.76 -1.33
C ILE A 313 -2.24 9.82 -2.79
N GLN A 314 -3.08 9.41 -3.74
CA GLN A 314 -2.78 9.50 -5.17
C GLN A 314 -2.63 10.95 -5.65
N GLU A 315 -3.44 11.87 -5.13
CA GLU A 315 -3.37 13.30 -5.47
C GLU A 315 -2.17 14.00 -4.82
N GLN A 316 -1.77 13.58 -3.62
CA GLN A 316 -0.66 14.18 -2.87
C GLN A 316 0.72 13.61 -3.25
N SER A 317 0.80 12.33 -3.61
CA SER A 317 2.06 11.69 -3.96
C SER A 317 2.47 12.03 -5.39
N GLN A 318 3.49 12.87 -5.54
CA GLN A 318 3.94 13.36 -6.85
C GLN A 318 5.02 12.49 -7.48
N HIS A 319 5.88 11.88 -6.66
CA HIS A 319 7.10 11.20 -7.12
C HIS A 319 7.14 9.71 -6.81
N ILE A 320 6.43 9.26 -5.77
CA ILE A 320 6.42 7.86 -5.37
C ILE A 320 5.23 7.15 -6.04
N PRO A 321 5.44 6.02 -6.73
CA PRO A 321 4.35 5.24 -7.30
C PRO A 321 3.35 4.78 -6.22
N VAL A 322 2.05 4.87 -6.53
CA VAL A 322 0.97 4.42 -5.63
C VAL A 322 0.26 3.21 -6.27
N LEU A 323 0.24 2.08 -5.56
CA LEU A 323 -0.44 0.85 -5.97
C LEU A 323 -1.72 0.65 -5.17
N GLY A 324 -2.85 0.71 -5.84
CA GLY A 324 -4.16 0.46 -5.25
C GLY A 324 -5.29 0.74 -6.23
N HIS A 325 -6.52 0.80 -5.72
CA HIS A 325 -7.71 1.22 -6.48
C HIS A 325 -8.50 2.23 -5.66
N ALA A 326 -9.00 3.28 -6.31
CA ALA A 326 -9.84 4.28 -5.65
C ALA A 326 -11.33 3.90 -5.65
N GLU A 327 -11.79 3.14 -6.64
CA GLU A 327 -13.21 2.85 -6.85
C GLU A 327 -13.44 1.42 -7.36
N GLY A 328 -14.59 0.84 -7.01
CA GLY A 328 -15.02 -0.52 -7.30
C GLY A 328 -16.32 -0.63 -8.11
N VAL A 329 -16.51 0.18 -9.16
CA VAL A 329 -17.72 0.14 -9.99
C VAL A 329 -17.67 -1.06 -10.94
N CYS A 330 -18.11 -2.22 -10.44
CA CYS A 330 -18.10 -3.50 -11.15
C CYS A 330 -19.45 -3.80 -11.81
N HIS A 331 -19.42 -4.39 -13.00
CA HIS A 331 -20.61 -4.78 -13.76
C HIS A 331 -20.76 -6.29 -13.88
N VAL A 332 -22.02 -6.72 -13.93
CA VAL A 332 -22.40 -8.04 -14.43
C VAL A 332 -23.31 -7.84 -15.63
N TYR A 333 -22.90 -8.34 -16.80
CA TYR A 333 -23.69 -8.35 -18.01
C TYR A 333 -24.35 -9.72 -18.20
N VAL A 334 -25.68 -9.73 -18.25
CA VAL A 334 -26.49 -10.91 -18.57
C VAL A 334 -26.88 -10.86 -20.04
N ASP A 335 -26.26 -11.73 -20.82
CA ASP A 335 -26.54 -11.89 -22.24
C ASP A 335 -27.81 -12.71 -22.46
N LYS A 336 -28.46 -12.53 -23.62
CA LYS A 336 -29.68 -13.28 -23.96
C LYS A 336 -29.52 -14.80 -24.01
N ASP A 337 -28.32 -15.29 -24.34
CA ASP A 337 -28.06 -16.73 -24.43
C ASP A 337 -27.58 -17.31 -23.08
N CYS A 338 -27.99 -16.73 -21.95
CA CYS A 338 -27.60 -17.19 -20.62
C CYS A 338 -28.44 -18.36 -20.10
N ASP A 339 -27.84 -19.18 -19.25
CA ASP A 339 -28.59 -20.08 -18.36
C ASP A 339 -29.18 -19.26 -17.19
N TYR A 340 -30.50 -19.25 -17.07
CA TYR A 340 -31.21 -18.42 -16.09
C TYR A 340 -30.89 -18.79 -14.64
N ALA A 341 -30.72 -20.09 -14.36
CA ALA A 341 -30.39 -20.55 -13.01
C ALA A 341 -28.96 -20.12 -12.62
N LYS A 342 -28.01 -20.23 -13.55
CA LYS A 342 -26.64 -19.71 -13.35
C LYS A 342 -26.67 -18.20 -13.16
N ALA A 343 -27.40 -17.47 -14.01
CA ALA A 343 -27.45 -16.02 -13.95
C ALA A 343 -27.97 -15.49 -12.60
N LEU A 344 -29.09 -16.04 -12.11
CA LEU A 344 -29.63 -15.68 -10.79
C LEU A 344 -28.64 -15.96 -9.67
N LYS A 345 -27.96 -17.12 -9.70
CA LYS A 345 -26.97 -17.50 -8.68
C LYS A 345 -25.78 -16.54 -8.67
N ILE A 346 -25.25 -16.21 -9.85
CA ILE A 346 -24.07 -15.34 -9.99
C ILE A 346 -24.41 -13.90 -9.58
N VAL A 347 -25.53 -13.34 -10.07
CA VAL A 347 -25.97 -11.97 -9.73
C VAL A 347 -26.20 -11.83 -8.23
N ARG A 348 -26.86 -12.82 -7.61
CA ARG A 348 -27.07 -12.83 -6.16
C ARG A 348 -25.75 -12.79 -5.41
N ASP A 349 -24.82 -13.68 -5.74
CA ASP A 349 -23.51 -13.76 -5.08
C ASP A 349 -22.71 -12.47 -5.26
N ALA A 350 -22.66 -11.96 -6.50
CA ALA A 350 -21.91 -10.77 -6.85
C ALA A 350 -22.35 -9.51 -6.06
N LYS A 351 -23.64 -9.38 -5.71
CA LYS A 351 -24.15 -8.25 -4.91
C LYS A 351 -24.22 -8.54 -3.41
N CYS A 352 -24.65 -9.75 -3.01
CA CYS A 352 -25.14 -10.01 -1.65
C CYS A 352 -24.12 -10.70 -0.74
N ASP A 353 -23.07 -11.37 -1.27
CA ASP A 353 -22.06 -12.07 -0.45
C ASP A 353 -21.36 -11.11 0.51
N TYR A 354 -20.80 -10.02 -0.02
CA TYR A 354 -20.19 -8.96 0.77
C TYR A 354 -20.36 -7.60 0.08
N PRO A 355 -21.48 -6.89 0.31
CA PRO A 355 -21.85 -5.71 -0.46
C PRO A 355 -20.89 -4.51 -0.33
N ALA A 356 -20.07 -4.49 0.72
CA ALA A 356 -19.08 -3.45 0.98
C ALA A 356 -17.68 -3.78 0.42
N ALA A 357 -17.55 -4.87 -0.34
CA ALA A 357 -16.32 -5.21 -1.06
C ALA A 357 -16.20 -4.40 -2.35
N CYS A 358 -14.98 -4.00 -2.70
CA CYS A 358 -14.69 -3.25 -3.93
C CYS A 358 -14.94 -4.01 -5.24
N ASN A 359 -15.13 -5.33 -5.17
CA ASN A 359 -15.47 -6.18 -6.32
C ASN A 359 -16.94 -6.63 -6.28
N ALA A 360 -17.78 -6.05 -5.41
CA ALA A 360 -19.22 -6.29 -5.43
C ALA A 360 -19.83 -5.68 -6.69
N MET A 361 -20.83 -6.35 -7.28
CA MET A 361 -21.55 -5.80 -8.42
C MET A 361 -22.26 -4.50 -8.03
N GLU A 362 -22.04 -3.42 -8.77
CA GLU A 362 -22.72 -2.15 -8.57
C GLU A 362 -23.75 -1.87 -9.67
N THR A 363 -23.50 -2.37 -10.89
CA THR A 363 -24.42 -2.25 -12.02
C THR A 363 -24.68 -3.62 -12.66
N LEU A 364 -25.96 -3.97 -12.82
CA LEU A 364 -26.41 -5.12 -13.58
C LEU A 364 -26.85 -4.66 -14.97
N LEU A 365 -26.16 -5.11 -16.00
CA LEU A 365 -26.52 -4.88 -17.40
C LEU A 365 -27.33 -6.08 -17.91
N ILE A 366 -28.52 -5.83 -18.43
CA ILE A 366 -29.40 -6.89 -18.92
C ILE A 366 -29.65 -6.68 -20.42
N HIS A 367 -29.48 -7.75 -21.21
CA HIS A 367 -29.82 -7.73 -22.63
C HIS A 367 -31.31 -7.42 -22.83
N GLU A 368 -31.66 -6.56 -23.79
CA GLU A 368 -33.03 -6.07 -24.01
C GLU A 368 -34.07 -7.18 -24.21
N ASP A 369 -33.73 -8.24 -24.96
CA ASP A 369 -34.56 -9.42 -25.16
C ASP A 369 -35.05 -10.07 -23.85
N LEU A 370 -34.27 -9.98 -22.75
CA LEU A 370 -34.61 -10.61 -21.47
C LEU A 370 -35.61 -9.78 -20.63
N ILE A 371 -35.90 -8.54 -21.00
CA ILE A 371 -36.73 -7.63 -20.18
C ILE A 371 -38.20 -8.06 -20.15
N ASN A 372 -38.69 -8.62 -21.26
CA ASN A 372 -40.08 -9.09 -21.37
C ASN A 372 -40.26 -10.55 -20.93
N GLU A 373 -39.19 -11.21 -20.51
CA GLU A 373 -39.22 -12.58 -20.07
C GLU A 373 -39.47 -12.72 -18.57
N SER A 374 -39.88 -13.91 -18.12
CA SER A 374 -40.02 -14.21 -16.69
C SER A 374 -38.71 -13.99 -15.93
N PHE A 375 -37.57 -14.13 -16.62
CA PHE A 375 -36.25 -13.94 -16.06
C PHE A 375 -36.05 -12.58 -15.38
N PHE A 376 -36.49 -11.48 -16.01
CA PHE A 376 -36.36 -10.15 -15.41
C PHE A 376 -37.15 -10.02 -14.10
N ALA A 377 -38.37 -10.58 -14.07
CA ALA A 377 -39.18 -10.63 -12.86
C ALA A 377 -38.51 -11.47 -11.75
N ASP A 378 -37.89 -12.59 -12.11
CA ASP A 378 -37.16 -13.45 -11.18
C ASP A 378 -35.92 -12.75 -10.59
N VAL A 379 -35.16 -12.00 -11.40
CA VAL A 379 -34.04 -11.18 -10.94
C VAL A 379 -34.52 -10.13 -9.93
N CYS A 380 -35.57 -9.37 -10.27
CA CYS A 380 -36.11 -8.35 -9.37
C CYS A 380 -36.67 -8.96 -8.07
N ALA A 381 -37.37 -10.09 -8.16
CA ALA A 381 -37.91 -10.79 -6.99
C ALA A 381 -36.80 -11.31 -6.07
N MET A 382 -35.73 -11.87 -6.66
CA MET A 382 -34.55 -12.33 -5.92
C MET A 382 -33.86 -11.16 -5.21
N LEU A 383 -33.54 -10.08 -5.92
CA LEU A 383 -32.87 -8.91 -5.33
C LEU A 383 -33.70 -8.28 -4.21
N LYS A 384 -35.02 -8.18 -4.40
CA LYS A 384 -35.94 -7.66 -3.38
C LYS A 384 -36.01 -8.57 -2.15
N LYS A 385 -35.98 -9.89 -2.35
CA LYS A 385 -35.96 -10.87 -1.25
C LYS A 385 -34.68 -10.74 -0.41
N GLU A 386 -33.54 -10.48 -1.04
CA GLU A 386 -32.26 -10.23 -0.37
C GLU A 386 -32.16 -8.79 0.23
N GLY A 387 -33.20 -7.96 0.07
CA GLY A 387 -33.24 -6.60 0.60
C GLY A 387 -32.44 -5.58 -0.21
N VAL A 388 -32.09 -5.90 -1.46
CA VAL A 388 -31.34 -4.99 -2.35
C VAL A 388 -32.26 -3.89 -2.87
N LYS A 389 -31.83 -2.63 -2.68
CA LYS A 389 -32.46 -1.47 -3.30
C LYS A 389 -32.03 -1.38 -4.76
N ILE A 390 -33.01 -1.25 -5.66
CA ILE A 390 -32.75 -1.16 -7.10
C ILE A 390 -32.89 0.30 -7.53
N ASN A 391 -31.93 0.78 -8.30
CA ASN A 391 -32.03 2.02 -9.06
C ASN A 391 -32.12 1.70 -10.55
N SER A 392 -32.96 2.42 -11.29
CA SER A 392 -33.15 2.20 -12.72
C SER A 392 -32.20 3.07 -13.54
N GLY A 393 -31.48 2.45 -14.47
CA GLY A 393 -30.73 3.15 -15.51
C GLY A 393 -31.68 3.81 -16.53
N PRO A 394 -31.22 4.84 -17.26
CA PRO A 394 -32.01 5.56 -18.25
C PRO A 394 -32.91 4.75 -19.19
N ARG A 395 -32.49 3.57 -19.68
CA ARG A 395 -33.35 2.78 -20.58
C ARG A 395 -34.38 2.00 -19.77
N LEU A 396 -33.98 1.41 -18.66
CA LEU A 396 -34.91 0.72 -17.78
C LEU A 396 -36.03 1.65 -17.28
N SER A 397 -35.69 2.88 -16.89
CA SER A 397 -36.68 3.89 -16.45
C SER A 397 -37.69 4.26 -17.54
N LYS A 398 -37.32 4.16 -18.83
CA LYS A 398 -38.23 4.41 -19.96
C LYS A 398 -39.13 3.22 -20.26
N ILE A 399 -38.65 2.00 -20.02
CA ILE A 399 -39.40 0.77 -20.26
C ILE A 399 -40.45 0.56 -19.16
N LEU A 400 -40.10 0.82 -17.90
CA LEU A 400 -41.00 0.61 -16.77
C LEU A 400 -41.87 1.84 -16.49
N THR A 401 -43.19 1.70 -16.61
CA THR A 401 -44.16 2.75 -16.23
C THR A 401 -44.15 3.03 -14.73
N PHE A 402 -43.96 1.98 -13.90
CA PHE A 402 -43.82 2.08 -12.45
C PHE A 402 -42.56 1.31 -12.03
N GLY A 403 -41.42 1.98 -12.12
CA GLY A 403 -40.11 1.40 -11.85
C GLY A 403 -39.47 1.87 -10.55
N PRO A 404 -38.31 1.28 -10.18
CA PRO A 404 -37.45 1.81 -9.13
C PRO A 404 -36.97 3.24 -9.43
N PRO A 405 -36.54 4.02 -8.42
CA PRO A 405 -36.06 5.39 -8.64
C PRO A 405 -34.89 5.41 -9.65
N PRO A 406 -34.74 6.50 -10.44
CA PRO A 406 -33.65 6.61 -11.40
C PRO A 406 -32.30 6.66 -10.68
N ALA A 407 -31.29 6.02 -11.27
CA ALA A 407 -29.92 6.10 -10.80
C ALA A 407 -29.38 7.53 -10.91
N LYS A 408 -28.70 8.01 -9.86
CA LYS A 408 -28.10 9.36 -9.84
C LYS A 408 -26.92 9.50 -10.79
N SER A 409 -26.15 8.42 -10.95
CA SER A 409 -25.00 8.30 -11.82
C SER A 409 -24.86 6.83 -12.20
N LEU A 410 -24.45 6.55 -13.44
CA LEU A 410 -24.07 5.20 -13.88
C LEU A 410 -22.65 4.82 -13.44
N LYS A 411 -21.84 5.81 -13.06
CA LYS A 411 -20.55 5.64 -12.39
C LYS A 411 -20.73 5.92 -10.90
N HIS A 412 -21.20 4.91 -10.16
CA HIS A 412 -21.44 5.03 -8.73
C HIS A 412 -21.18 3.69 -8.02
N GLU A 413 -20.37 3.73 -6.98
CA GLU A 413 -20.15 2.60 -6.06
C GLU A 413 -21.09 2.77 -4.87
N TYR A 414 -22.05 1.85 -4.70
CA TYR A 414 -23.00 1.92 -3.60
C TYR A 414 -22.42 1.34 -2.30
N GLY A 415 -21.57 0.31 -2.39
CA GLY A 415 -20.93 -0.32 -1.23
C GLY A 415 -21.92 -0.91 -0.20
N ALA A 416 -23.15 -1.20 -0.63
CA ALA A 416 -24.27 -1.63 0.19
C ALA A 416 -25.19 -2.58 -0.59
N LEU A 417 -26.26 -3.07 0.06
CA LEU A 417 -27.36 -3.79 -0.61
C LEU A 417 -28.19 -2.82 -1.46
N GLU A 418 -27.56 -2.26 -2.47
CA GLU A 418 -28.10 -1.35 -3.47
C GLU A 418 -27.34 -1.54 -4.79
N CYS A 419 -28.03 -1.45 -5.92
CA CYS A 419 -27.42 -1.53 -7.25
C CYS A 419 -28.19 -0.73 -8.30
N CYS A 420 -27.56 -0.49 -9.44
CA CYS A 420 -28.19 -0.01 -10.66
C CYS A 420 -28.56 -1.21 -11.57
N ILE A 421 -29.71 -1.17 -12.23
CA ILE A 421 -30.03 -2.07 -13.35
C ILE A 421 -30.23 -1.22 -14.60
N GLU A 422 -29.48 -1.53 -15.65
CA GLU A 422 -29.60 -0.88 -16.95
C GLU A 422 -29.79 -1.93 -18.06
N VAL A 423 -30.53 -1.53 -19.10
CA VAL A 423 -30.79 -2.37 -20.28
C VAL A 423 -29.81 -2.02 -21.38
N VAL A 424 -29.24 -3.04 -22.02
CA VAL A 424 -28.35 -2.90 -23.17
C VAL A 424 -28.82 -3.76 -24.35
N LYS A 425 -28.53 -3.32 -25.57
CA LYS A 425 -29.00 -4.01 -26.79
C LYS A 425 -28.27 -5.31 -27.09
N ASN A 426 -26.98 -5.37 -26.76
CA ASN A 426 -26.10 -6.48 -27.10
C ASN A 426 -24.76 -6.35 -26.35
N VAL A 427 -23.88 -7.33 -26.56
CA VAL A 427 -22.55 -7.40 -25.95
C VAL A 427 -21.67 -6.19 -26.26
N ASN A 428 -21.75 -5.59 -27.46
CA ASN A 428 -20.91 -4.42 -27.79
C ASN A 428 -21.29 -3.22 -26.93
N GLU A 429 -22.59 -3.01 -26.78
CA GLU A 429 -23.11 -1.91 -25.99
C GLU A 429 -22.84 -2.12 -24.50
N ALA A 430 -22.84 -3.38 -24.02
CA ALA A 430 -22.39 -3.73 -22.68
C ALA A 430 -20.91 -3.36 -22.48
N ILE A 431 -20.04 -3.69 -23.44
CA ILE A 431 -18.60 -3.34 -23.41
C ILE A 431 -18.41 -1.82 -23.38
N GLU A 432 -19.11 -1.09 -24.27
CA GLU A 432 -19.06 0.38 -24.31
C GLU A 432 -19.54 1.02 -22.99
N HIS A 433 -20.59 0.47 -22.37
CA HIS A 433 -21.06 0.90 -21.07
C HIS A 433 -19.99 0.70 -19.99
N ILE A 434 -19.37 -0.49 -19.95
CA ILE A 434 -18.31 -0.82 -19.00
C ILE A 434 -17.10 0.10 -19.17
N HIS A 435 -16.66 0.36 -20.41
CA HIS A 435 -15.55 1.29 -20.65
C HIS A 435 -15.88 2.72 -20.22
N SER A 436 -17.15 3.14 -20.36
CA SER A 436 -17.58 4.49 -20.02
C SER A 436 -17.76 4.72 -18.52
N TYR A 437 -18.26 3.72 -17.79
CA TYR A 437 -18.73 3.88 -16.42
C TYR A 437 -18.02 2.99 -15.38
N GLY A 438 -17.34 1.92 -15.82
CA GLY A 438 -16.57 1.04 -14.95
C GLY A 438 -15.33 1.69 -14.37
N SER A 439 -14.86 1.13 -13.24
CA SER A 439 -13.60 1.57 -12.61
C SER A 439 -12.38 0.79 -13.11
N GLY A 440 -12.56 -0.13 -14.06
CA GLY A 440 -11.50 -1.00 -14.55
C GLY A 440 -11.13 -2.11 -13.56
N HIS A 441 -12.01 -2.42 -12.60
CA HIS A 441 -11.78 -3.39 -11.52
C HIS A 441 -12.15 -4.82 -11.97
N THR A 442 -13.42 -5.19 -11.83
CA THR A 442 -13.90 -6.55 -12.16
C THR A 442 -15.19 -6.49 -12.96
N GLU A 443 -15.24 -7.21 -14.08
CA GLU A 443 -16.40 -7.23 -14.98
C GLU A 443 -16.76 -8.66 -15.34
N VAL A 444 -18.05 -8.96 -15.44
CA VAL A 444 -18.55 -10.32 -15.66
C VAL A 444 -19.50 -10.36 -16.84
N ILE A 445 -19.35 -11.37 -17.69
CA ILE A 445 -20.38 -11.79 -18.66
C ILE A 445 -21.00 -13.12 -18.24
N ILE A 446 -22.32 -13.22 -18.36
CA ILE A 446 -23.07 -14.46 -18.17
C ILE A 446 -23.74 -14.82 -19.50
N THR A 447 -23.26 -15.90 -20.12
CA THR A 447 -23.73 -16.39 -21.43
C THR A 447 -23.30 -17.84 -21.63
N GLU A 448 -24.05 -18.62 -22.41
CA GLU A 448 -23.61 -19.93 -22.91
C GLU A 448 -22.99 -19.82 -24.33
N ASP A 449 -23.09 -18.65 -24.97
CA ASP A 449 -22.41 -18.38 -26.25
C ASP A 449 -20.92 -18.10 -26.01
N ARG A 450 -20.10 -19.08 -26.33
CA ARG A 450 -18.65 -19.01 -26.20
C ARG A 450 -18.02 -17.86 -27.01
N SER A 451 -18.55 -17.55 -28.18
CA SER A 451 -17.99 -16.48 -29.03
C SER A 451 -18.17 -15.11 -28.39
N LYS A 452 -19.31 -14.88 -27.72
CA LYS A 452 -19.57 -13.65 -26.96
C LYS A 452 -18.75 -13.57 -25.69
N ALA A 453 -18.58 -14.70 -25.00
CA ALA A 453 -17.73 -14.77 -23.81
C ALA A 453 -16.27 -14.41 -24.14
N GLU A 454 -15.69 -15.03 -25.17
CA GLU A 454 -14.33 -14.75 -25.64
C GLU A 454 -14.18 -13.31 -26.15
N LYS A 455 -15.21 -12.79 -26.83
CA LYS A 455 -15.25 -11.39 -27.24
C LYS A 455 -15.19 -10.44 -26.05
N PHE A 456 -16.06 -10.64 -25.06
CA PHE A 456 -16.13 -9.80 -23.87
C PHE A 456 -14.82 -9.84 -23.08
N GLN A 457 -14.24 -11.02 -22.86
CA GLN A 457 -12.95 -11.18 -22.19
C GLN A 457 -11.79 -10.47 -22.90
N ARG A 458 -11.83 -10.43 -24.24
CA ARG A 458 -10.79 -9.78 -25.04
C ARG A 458 -10.94 -8.25 -25.08
N GLU A 459 -12.18 -7.75 -25.11
CA GLU A 459 -12.45 -6.34 -25.39
C GLU A 459 -12.72 -5.50 -24.13
N VAL A 460 -13.15 -6.11 -23.02
CA VAL A 460 -13.26 -5.41 -21.74
C VAL A 460 -11.88 -5.21 -21.12
N ASP A 461 -11.52 -3.96 -20.86
CA ASP A 461 -10.20 -3.58 -20.36
C ASP A 461 -10.25 -3.30 -18.86
N SER A 462 -10.58 -4.35 -18.10
CA SER A 462 -10.59 -4.33 -16.63
C SER A 462 -9.50 -5.24 -16.07
N ALA A 463 -9.14 -5.04 -14.80
CA ALA A 463 -8.13 -5.85 -14.13
C ALA A 463 -8.52 -7.33 -14.04
N CYS A 464 -9.82 -7.61 -13.91
CA CYS A 464 -10.40 -8.95 -13.91
C CYS A 464 -11.60 -8.99 -14.85
N VAL A 465 -11.65 -9.98 -15.76
CA VAL A 465 -12.80 -10.19 -16.65
C VAL A 465 -13.24 -11.65 -16.61
N PHE A 466 -14.46 -11.90 -16.18
CA PHE A 466 -14.95 -13.24 -15.89
C PHE A 466 -16.09 -13.67 -16.81
N HIS A 467 -16.16 -14.98 -17.07
CA HIS A 467 -17.26 -15.63 -17.78
C HIS A 467 -17.92 -16.62 -16.83
N ASN A 468 -19.24 -16.48 -16.63
CA ASN A 468 -20.04 -17.38 -15.79
C ASN A 468 -19.50 -17.59 -14.35
N ALA A 469 -18.83 -16.57 -13.80
CA ALA A 469 -18.29 -16.57 -12.44
C ALA A 469 -18.53 -15.22 -11.76
N SER A 470 -18.82 -15.24 -10.46
CA SER A 470 -19.08 -14.04 -9.67
C SER A 470 -17.89 -13.08 -9.64
N SER A 471 -18.16 -11.77 -9.65
CA SER A 471 -17.14 -10.73 -9.49
C SER A 471 -16.37 -10.86 -8.18
N ARG A 472 -16.98 -11.50 -7.17
CA ARG A 472 -16.37 -11.78 -5.86
C ARG A 472 -15.11 -12.64 -5.95
N PHE A 473 -14.91 -13.39 -7.03
CA PHE A 473 -13.69 -14.18 -7.21
C PHE A 473 -12.43 -13.34 -7.41
N ALA A 474 -12.54 -12.05 -7.73
CA ALA A 474 -11.38 -11.13 -7.86
C ALA A 474 -10.77 -10.83 -6.49
N ASP A 475 -9.99 -11.77 -5.97
CA ASP A 475 -9.37 -11.76 -4.64
C ASP A 475 -8.12 -12.64 -4.69
N GLY A 476 -7.02 -12.20 -4.06
CA GLY A 476 -5.73 -12.87 -4.16
C GLY A 476 -5.73 -14.30 -3.61
N TYR A 477 -6.46 -14.56 -2.53
CA TYR A 477 -6.57 -15.92 -2.00
C TYR A 477 -7.38 -16.80 -2.95
N ARG A 478 -8.51 -16.30 -3.46
CA ARG A 478 -9.36 -17.03 -4.43
C ARG A 478 -8.64 -17.30 -5.77
N PHE A 479 -7.67 -16.46 -6.15
CA PHE A 479 -6.81 -16.65 -7.32
C PHE A 479 -5.63 -17.61 -7.07
N GLY A 480 -5.46 -18.12 -5.85
CA GLY A 480 -4.35 -19.01 -5.50
C GLY A 480 -3.02 -18.29 -5.28
N LEU A 481 -3.02 -16.96 -5.09
CA LEU A 481 -1.83 -16.17 -4.78
C LEU A 481 -1.43 -16.27 -3.28
N GLY A 482 -2.24 -16.96 -2.47
CA GLY A 482 -2.06 -17.12 -1.03
C GLY A 482 -2.51 -15.90 -0.23
N ALA A 483 -1.98 -14.72 -0.56
CA ALA A 483 -2.39 -13.45 0.00
C ALA A 483 -2.25 -12.33 -1.02
N GLU A 484 -2.83 -11.18 -0.71
CA GLU A 484 -2.68 -9.96 -1.50
C GLU A 484 -2.33 -8.76 -0.61
N VAL A 485 -1.52 -7.84 -1.15
CA VAL A 485 -1.36 -6.52 -0.55
C VAL A 485 -2.53 -5.59 -0.88
N GLY A 486 -3.24 -5.85 -1.96
CA GLY A 486 -4.19 -4.92 -2.58
C GLY A 486 -4.71 -5.46 -3.90
N ILE A 487 -5.73 -4.80 -4.43
CA ILE A 487 -6.12 -4.92 -5.83
C ILE A 487 -5.69 -3.65 -6.54
N SER A 488 -5.08 -3.79 -7.71
CA SER A 488 -4.63 -2.65 -8.52
C SER A 488 -5.47 -2.55 -9.79
N THR A 489 -6.03 -1.38 -10.04
CA THR A 489 -6.64 -1.04 -11.35
C THR A 489 -5.65 -0.34 -12.29
N ALA A 490 -4.41 -0.12 -11.85
CA ALA A 490 -3.36 0.48 -12.67
C ALA A 490 -2.97 -0.43 -13.84
N ARG A 491 -2.51 0.19 -14.93
CA ARG A 491 -2.06 -0.52 -16.15
C ARG A 491 -0.58 -0.84 -16.17
N ILE A 492 0.18 -0.25 -15.26
CA ILE A 492 1.64 -0.42 -15.15
C ILE A 492 1.97 -1.24 -13.91
N HIS A 493 3.09 -1.97 -13.98
CA HIS A 493 3.64 -2.80 -12.90
C HIS A 493 2.80 -4.04 -12.54
N ALA A 494 1.69 -3.86 -11.81
CA ALA A 494 0.82 -4.95 -11.36
C ALA A 494 -0.65 -4.55 -11.46
N ARG A 495 -1.50 -5.48 -11.94
CA ARG A 495 -2.93 -5.26 -12.20
C ARG A 495 -3.75 -6.46 -11.73
N GLY A 496 -4.89 -6.20 -11.09
CA GLY A 496 -5.69 -7.22 -10.41
C GLY A 496 -5.23 -7.44 -8.96
N PRO A 497 -5.62 -8.55 -8.32
CA PRO A 497 -5.09 -8.94 -7.01
C PRO A 497 -3.57 -9.02 -7.02
N VAL A 498 -2.93 -8.24 -6.17
CA VAL A 498 -1.48 -8.06 -6.12
C VAL A 498 -0.91 -8.95 -5.03
N GLY A 499 -0.37 -10.09 -5.43
CA GLY A 499 0.38 -11.01 -4.57
C GLY A 499 1.87 -10.65 -4.47
N VAL A 500 2.69 -11.67 -4.16
CA VAL A 500 4.15 -11.53 -4.02
C VAL A 500 4.83 -10.94 -5.26
N GLU A 501 4.43 -11.34 -6.46
CA GLU A 501 5.07 -10.87 -7.71
C GLU A 501 4.95 -9.36 -7.91
N GLY A 502 3.84 -8.76 -7.47
CA GLY A 502 3.64 -7.32 -7.56
C GLY A 502 4.46 -6.50 -6.55
N LEU A 503 5.24 -7.16 -5.69
CA LEU A 503 6.22 -6.53 -4.79
C LEU A 503 7.67 -6.74 -5.25
N LEU A 504 7.85 -7.25 -6.47
CA LEU A 504 9.16 -7.47 -7.09
C LEU A 504 9.26 -6.64 -8.37
N THR A 505 10.47 -6.22 -8.70
CA THR A 505 10.82 -5.67 -10.02
C THR A 505 11.87 -6.57 -10.67
N THR A 506 12.47 -6.14 -11.78
CA THR A 506 13.48 -6.93 -12.51
C THR A 506 14.80 -6.19 -12.64
N LYS A 507 15.90 -6.96 -12.71
CA LYS A 507 17.25 -6.46 -12.97
C LYS A 507 17.93 -7.32 -14.04
N TRP A 508 18.71 -6.68 -14.89
CA TRP A 508 19.56 -7.33 -15.87
C TRP A 508 20.96 -7.58 -15.28
N VAL A 509 21.43 -8.82 -15.40
CA VAL A 509 22.75 -9.27 -14.97
C VAL A 509 23.49 -9.78 -16.20
N LEU A 510 24.56 -9.10 -16.57
CA LEU A 510 25.41 -9.46 -17.70
C LEU A 510 26.73 -10.02 -17.18
N ASN A 511 27.01 -11.26 -17.49
CA ASN A 511 28.29 -11.90 -17.18
C ASN A 511 29.10 -12.01 -18.47
N GLY A 512 30.30 -11.43 -18.46
CA GLY A 512 31.25 -11.52 -19.55
C GLY A 512 32.67 -11.67 -19.03
N GLU A 513 33.61 -11.98 -19.93
CA GLU A 513 35.03 -12.14 -19.58
C GLU A 513 35.78 -10.80 -19.66
N ASP A 514 35.80 -10.18 -20.84
CA ASP A 514 36.56 -8.95 -21.15
C ASP A 514 35.87 -8.11 -22.24
N HIS A 515 34.57 -8.34 -22.44
CA HIS A 515 33.80 -7.79 -23.55
C HIS A 515 33.75 -6.27 -23.55
N VAL A 516 34.12 -5.66 -24.67
CA VAL A 516 33.96 -4.23 -24.94
C VAL A 516 33.05 -3.99 -26.14
N ALA A 517 32.16 -2.99 -26.06
CA ALA A 517 31.17 -2.74 -27.11
C ALA A 517 31.79 -2.43 -28.49
N SER A 518 33.00 -1.86 -28.52
CA SER A 518 33.72 -1.54 -29.76
C SER A 518 34.09 -2.78 -30.59
N GLU A 519 34.26 -3.94 -29.95
CA GLU A 519 34.62 -5.19 -30.65
C GLU A 519 33.44 -5.81 -31.43
N PHE A 520 32.23 -5.30 -31.20
CA PHE A 520 31.01 -5.70 -31.90
C PHE A 520 30.62 -4.71 -33.02
N ALA A 521 31.43 -3.67 -33.25
CA ALA A 521 31.23 -2.74 -34.36
C ALA A 521 31.45 -3.44 -35.71
N GLU A 522 31.03 -2.81 -36.81
CA GLU A 522 31.24 -3.34 -38.16
C GLU A 522 32.73 -3.59 -38.43
N GLY A 523 33.09 -4.84 -38.77
CA GLY A 523 34.48 -5.27 -38.94
C GLY A 523 35.23 -5.63 -37.65
N GLY A 524 34.56 -5.62 -36.49
CA GLY A 524 35.11 -6.03 -35.20
C GLY A 524 35.32 -7.55 -35.05
N PRO A 525 36.15 -7.99 -34.08
CA PRO A 525 36.49 -9.40 -33.91
C PRO A 525 35.39 -10.24 -33.24
N ARG A 526 34.38 -9.64 -32.61
CA ARG A 526 33.28 -10.36 -31.96
C ARG A 526 31.95 -10.14 -32.69
N GLN A 527 31.06 -11.11 -32.56
CA GLN A 527 29.74 -11.10 -33.18
C GLN A 527 28.65 -11.44 -32.16
N TYR A 528 27.47 -10.85 -32.36
CA TYR A 528 26.30 -11.16 -31.55
C TYR A 528 25.66 -12.49 -32.00
N LEU A 529 25.20 -13.27 -31.03
CA LEU A 529 24.44 -14.50 -31.22
C LEU A 529 22.95 -14.31 -30.89
N HIS A 530 22.64 -13.61 -29.79
CA HIS A 530 21.27 -13.37 -29.31
C HIS A 530 20.40 -14.63 -29.15
N GLU A 531 20.99 -15.71 -28.68
CA GLU A 531 20.29 -16.99 -28.53
C GLU A 531 19.62 -17.07 -27.15
N ASN A 532 18.33 -17.40 -27.10
CA ASN A 532 17.66 -17.68 -25.83
C ASN A 532 18.15 -19.01 -25.23
N ILE A 533 18.48 -19.00 -23.94
CA ILE A 533 18.98 -20.18 -23.22
C ILE A 533 17.88 -20.67 -22.26
N PRO A 534 17.60 -21.99 -22.19
CA PRO A 534 16.76 -22.57 -21.13
C PRO A 534 17.38 -22.39 -19.73
N PHE A 535 16.55 -22.32 -18.68
CA PHE A 535 16.99 -22.20 -17.28
C PHE A 535 16.00 -22.84 -16.31
#